data_AF-A0A9P5PEF3-F1
#
_entry.id   AF-A0A9P5PEF3-F1
#
_cell.length_a   1.000
_cell.length_b   1.000
_cell.length_c   1.000
_cell.angle_alpha   90.00
_cell.angle_beta   90.00
_cell.angle_gamma   90.00
#
_symmetry.space_group_name_H-M   'P 1'
#
loop_
_entity.id
_entity.type
_entity.pdbx_description
1 polymer ?
#
loop_
_entity_poly.entity_id
_entity_poly.type
_entity_poly.pdbx_seq_one_letter_code
_entity_poly.pdbx_strand_id
1 'polypeptide(L)'
;MFLINAIFIGTFLEVLVYGVYLATFIRHVRVLVLRRKKLPPKTFIYLSTASLLLFLIVTVTMVADLIFATHILKPTGPNDYSGYGKKRSIKIICGSFAIVVSDTVLLYRSYIFYNSRLRVIALPLLVFMVECVMASSYSFEEHHGLLERSKGLIVACMWRSHRQLLATGVPNLQSPSAYARAGAILINSAAINIVWWLSVFVSWIISSVVYQVVVASYVCVTGLIVRISLG
;
A
#
# COMPACT_ATOMS: atom_id res chain seq x y z
N MET A 1 -28.37 1.84 -9.83
CA MET A 1 -27.99 3.23 -9.46
C MET A 1 -26.99 3.28 -8.31
N PHE A 2 -27.21 2.56 -7.19
CA PHE A 2 -26.31 2.57 -6.02
C PHE A 2 -24.83 2.26 -6.31
N LEU A 3 -24.54 1.30 -7.19
CA LEU A 3 -23.17 0.90 -7.52
C LEU A 3 -22.35 2.04 -8.18
N ILE A 4 -22.99 2.86 -9.02
CA ILE A 4 -22.32 3.99 -9.68
C ILE A 4 -21.96 5.06 -8.65
N ASN A 5 -22.87 5.34 -7.72
CA ASN A 5 -22.62 6.30 -6.63
C ASN A 5 -21.46 5.83 -5.73
N ALA A 6 -21.40 4.54 -5.40
CA ALA A 6 -20.33 3.97 -4.60
C ALA A 6 -18.96 4.08 -5.32
N ILE A 7 -18.91 3.77 -6.62
CA ILE A 7 -17.68 3.93 -7.43
C ILE A 7 -17.24 5.39 -7.45
N PHE A 8 -18.18 6.32 -7.64
CA PHE A 8 -17.88 7.74 -7.68
C PHE A 8 -17.31 8.26 -6.35
N ILE A 9 -17.94 7.89 -5.23
CA ILE A 9 -17.44 8.22 -3.89
C ILE A 9 -16.05 7.63 -3.67
N GLY A 10 -15.83 6.38 -4.08
CA GLY A 10 -14.52 5.72 -3.99
C GLY A 10 -13.44 6.45 -4.77
N THR A 11 -13.68 6.78 -6.04
CA THR A 11 -12.74 7.52 -6.88
C THR A 11 -12.49 8.94 -6.34
N PHE A 12 -13.51 9.59 -5.79
CA PHE A 12 -13.37 10.91 -5.17
C PHE A 12 -12.44 10.87 -3.94
N LEU A 13 -12.64 9.90 -3.04
CA LEU A 13 -11.76 9.69 -1.89
C LEU A 13 -10.33 9.38 -2.33
N GLU A 14 -10.17 8.55 -3.36
CA GLU A 14 -8.87 8.17 -3.91
C GLU A 14 -8.11 9.39 -4.46
N VAL A 15 -8.79 10.29 -5.18
CA VAL A 15 -8.22 11.56 -5.67
C VAL A 15 -7.85 12.50 -4.52
N LEU A 16 -8.65 12.57 -3.46
CA LEU A 16 -8.31 13.38 -2.27
C LEU A 16 -7.04 12.86 -1.59
N VAL A 17 -6.93 11.55 -1.39
CA VAL A 17 -5.73 10.91 -0.81
C VAL A 17 -4.51 11.15 -1.71
N TYR A 18 -4.68 11.07 -3.02
CA TYR A 18 -3.62 11.40 -3.98
C TYR A 18 -3.15 12.86 -3.88
N GLY A 19 -4.08 13.81 -3.65
CA GLY A 19 -3.72 15.21 -3.39
C GLY A 19 -2.81 15.39 -2.16
N VAL A 20 -3.11 14.68 -1.07
CA VAL A 20 -2.27 14.66 0.14
C VAL A 20 -0.89 14.05 -0.16
N TYR A 21 -0.86 12.97 -0.94
CA TYR A 21 0.37 12.33 -1.39
C TYR A 21 1.24 13.28 -2.23
N LEU A 22 0.65 14.00 -3.20
CA LEU A 22 1.33 14.98 -4.03
C LEU A 22 1.95 16.12 -3.20
N ALA A 23 1.21 16.66 -2.23
CA ALA A 23 1.72 17.69 -1.33
C ALA A 23 2.93 17.18 -0.50
N THR A 24 2.86 15.92 -0.04
CA THR A 24 3.95 15.27 0.69
C THR A 24 5.17 15.06 -0.20
N PHE A 25 4.97 14.65 -1.46
CA PHE A 25 6.03 14.49 -2.45
C PHE A 25 6.74 15.82 -2.74
N ILE A 26 6.00 16.92 -2.94
CA ILE A 26 6.60 18.26 -3.17
C ILE A 26 7.45 18.68 -1.97
N ARG A 27 6.96 18.47 -0.74
CA ARG A 27 7.74 18.74 0.48
C ARG A 27 8.99 17.87 0.55
N HIS A 28 8.88 16.58 0.20
CA HIS A 28 10.00 15.65 0.17
C HIS A 28 11.08 16.10 -0.82
N VAL A 29 10.70 16.44 -2.06
CA VAL A 29 11.61 16.95 -3.09
C VAL A 29 12.27 18.24 -2.63
N ARG A 30 11.52 19.19 -2.04
CA ARG A 30 12.08 20.44 -1.51
C ARG A 30 13.14 20.17 -0.43
N VAL A 31 12.86 19.25 0.49
CA VAL A 31 13.83 18.85 1.54
C VAL A 31 15.06 18.18 0.91
N LEU A 32 14.87 17.33 -0.10
CA LEU A 32 15.96 16.66 -0.80
C LEU A 32 16.88 17.67 -1.49
N VAL A 33 16.31 18.66 -2.20
CA VAL A 33 17.04 19.74 -2.88
C VAL A 33 17.81 20.60 -1.87
N LEU A 34 17.18 20.99 -0.76
CA LEU A 34 17.84 21.77 0.30
C LEU A 34 19.01 21.01 0.95
N ARG A 35 18.91 19.68 1.05
CA ARG A 35 19.95 18.83 1.63
C ARG A 35 20.98 18.30 0.63
N ARG A 36 20.89 18.68 -0.66
CA ARG A 36 21.77 18.18 -1.73
C ARG A 36 23.27 18.32 -1.41
N LYS A 37 23.68 19.42 -0.78
CA LYS A 37 25.10 19.68 -0.43
C LYS A 37 25.62 18.85 0.75
N LYS A 38 24.73 18.32 1.60
CA LYS A 38 25.10 17.59 2.83
C LYS A 38 25.09 16.07 2.68
N LEU A 39 24.48 15.56 1.61
CA LEU A 39 24.34 14.12 1.37
C LEU A 39 25.42 13.63 0.43
N PRO A 40 25.97 12.42 0.65
CA PRO A 40 26.84 11.81 -0.34
C PRO A 40 26.07 11.60 -1.66
N PRO A 41 26.73 11.80 -2.83
CA PRO A 41 26.04 11.85 -4.12
C PRO A 41 25.32 10.54 -4.45
N LYS A 42 25.89 9.39 -4.07
CA LYS A 42 25.28 8.06 -4.27
C LYS A 42 23.94 7.91 -3.55
N THR A 43 23.87 8.33 -2.29
CA THR A 43 22.65 8.27 -1.48
C THR A 43 21.60 9.25 -1.98
N PHE A 44 22.02 10.45 -2.40
CA PHE A 44 21.12 11.42 -2.99
C PHE A 44 20.43 10.87 -4.25
N ILE A 45 21.20 10.28 -5.18
CA ILE A 45 20.66 9.69 -6.41
C ILE A 45 19.67 8.57 -6.07
N TYR A 46 20.05 7.64 -5.18
CA TYR A 46 19.17 6.53 -4.82
C TYR A 46 17.84 6.98 -4.22
N LEU A 47 17.85 7.89 -3.23
CA LEU A 47 16.61 8.41 -2.63
C LEU A 47 15.77 9.19 -3.64
N SER A 48 16.41 10.00 -4.48
CA SER A 48 15.71 10.77 -5.52
C SER A 48 15.02 9.83 -6.51
N THR A 49 15.74 8.83 -7.01
CA THR A 49 15.20 7.87 -7.99
C THR A 49 14.05 7.07 -7.38
N ALA A 50 14.19 6.57 -6.15
CA ALA A 50 13.13 5.79 -5.52
C ALA A 50 11.87 6.62 -5.23
N SER A 51 12.03 7.85 -4.74
CA SER A 51 10.89 8.74 -4.51
C SER A 51 10.16 9.11 -5.81
N LEU A 52 10.90 9.36 -6.88
CA LEU A 52 10.35 9.65 -8.20
C LEU A 52 9.65 8.42 -8.80
N LEU A 53 10.22 7.23 -8.63
CA LEU A 53 9.64 5.98 -9.08
C LEU A 53 8.31 5.69 -8.37
N LEU A 54 8.26 5.82 -7.04
CA LEU A 54 7.01 5.66 -6.27
C LEU A 54 5.96 6.68 -6.73
N PHE A 55 6.37 7.93 -6.94
CA PHE A 55 5.46 8.98 -7.42
C PHE A 55 4.87 8.63 -8.79
N LEU A 56 5.69 8.18 -9.74
CA LEU A 56 5.23 7.75 -11.06
C LEU A 56 4.25 6.58 -10.96
N ILE A 57 4.58 5.55 -10.16
CA ILE A 57 3.71 4.37 -9.99
C ILE A 57 2.33 4.79 -9.46
N VAL A 58 2.29 5.59 -8.40
CA VAL A 58 1.03 6.08 -7.83
C VAL A 58 0.27 6.93 -8.83
N THR A 59 0.95 7.81 -9.57
CA THR A 59 0.32 8.65 -10.61
C THR A 59 -0.33 7.80 -11.71
N VAL A 60 0.36 6.76 -12.19
CA VAL A 60 -0.17 5.84 -13.21
C VAL A 60 -1.42 5.12 -12.70
N THR A 61 -1.42 4.65 -11.45
CA THR A 61 -2.61 4.01 -10.87
C THR A 61 -3.81 4.97 -10.80
N MET A 62 -3.59 6.22 -10.40
CA MET A 62 -4.64 7.24 -10.33
C MET A 62 -5.21 7.60 -11.70
N VAL A 63 -4.34 7.74 -12.70
CA VAL A 63 -4.76 8.01 -14.09
C VAL A 63 -5.59 6.84 -14.63
N ALA A 64 -5.19 5.59 -14.35
CA ALA A 64 -5.97 4.42 -14.73
C ALA A 64 -7.36 4.39 -14.05
N ASP A 65 -7.43 4.76 -12.77
CA ASP A 65 -8.69 4.85 -12.03
C ASP A 65 -9.62 5.95 -12.59
N LEU A 66 -9.07 7.11 -12.93
CA LEU A 66 -9.81 8.22 -13.55
C LEU A 66 -10.31 7.88 -14.96
N ILE A 67 -9.45 7.29 -15.81
CA ILE A 67 -9.85 6.88 -17.17
C ILE A 67 -11.03 5.91 -17.09
N PHE A 68 -10.96 4.93 -16.19
CA PHE A 68 -12.06 3.98 -15.98
C PHE A 68 -13.34 4.66 -15.46
N ALA A 69 -13.22 5.58 -14.51
CA ALA A 69 -14.37 6.33 -14.02
C ALA A 69 -15.03 7.15 -15.15
N THR A 70 -14.24 7.81 -16.01
CA THR A 70 -14.78 8.56 -17.16
C THR A 70 -15.44 7.65 -18.19
N HIS A 71 -14.95 6.41 -18.38
CA HIS A 71 -15.56 5.44 -19.28
C HIS A 71 -16.94 4.99 -18.79
N ILE A 72 -17.10 4.74 -17.49
CA ILE A 72 -18.39 4.37 -16.88
C ILE A 72 -19.41 5.50 -16.97
N LEU A 73 -18.97 6.76 -16.87
CA LEU A 73 -19.87 7.91 -16.85
C LEU A 73 -20.38 8.33 -18.24
N LYS A 74 -19.80 7.83 -19.35
CA LYS A 74 -20.26 8.15 -20.69
C LYS A 74 -21.59 7.41 -20.99
N PRO A 75 -22.69 8.12 -21.29
CA PRO A 75 -24.04 7.53 -21.45
C PRO A 75 -24.23 6.86 -22.83
N THR A 76 -23.28 6.03 -23.27
CA THR A 76 -23.23 5.51 -24.65
C THR A 76 -23.97 4.18 -24.87
N GLY A 77 -24.85 3.78 -23.96
CA GLY A 77 -25.63 2.54 -24.07
C GLY A 77 -25.54 1.65 -22.82
N PRO A 78 -25.83 0.34 -22.91
CA PRO A 78 -25.70 -0.58 -21.78
C PRO A 78 -24.29 -0.53 -21.20
N ASN A 79 -24.19 -0.53 -19.86
CA ASN A 79 -22.93 -0.36 -19.14
C ASN A 79 -21.86 -1.36 -19.62
N ASP A 80 -20.90 -0.89 -20.40
CA ASP A 80 -19.78 -1.71 -20.86
C ASP A 80 -18.68 -1.78 -19.80
N TYR A 81 -18.50 -2.97 -19.22
CA TYR A 81 -17.46 -3.28 -18.23
C TYR A 81 -16.22 -3.95 -18.84
N SER A 82 -16.11 -4.01 -20.17
CA SER A 82 -15.00 -4.66 -20.89
C SER A 82 -13.60 -4.16 -20.46
N GLY A 83 -13.49 -2.90 -20.01
CA GLY A 83 -12.24 -2.31 -19.52
C GLY A 83 -11.83 -2.70 -18.08
N TYR A 84 -12.72 -3.33 -17.30
CA TYR A 84 -12.46 -3.61 -15.88
C TYR A 84 -11.30 -4.58 -15.66
N GLY A 85 -11.19 -5.63 -16.49
CA GLY A 85 -10.11 -6.61 -16.40
C GLY A 85 -8.73 -5.97 -16.56
N LYS A 86 -8.56 -5.14 -17.61
CA LYS A 86 -7.29 -4.44 -17.88
C LYS A 86 -6.93 -3.47 -16.75
N LYS A 87 -7.90 -2.70 -16.27
CA LYS A 87 -7.71 -1.81 -15.11
C LYS A 87 -7.20 -2.59 -13.89
N ARG A 88 -7.87 -3.70 -13.56
CA ARG A 88 -7.55 -4.53 -12.40
C ARG A 88 -6.11 -5.04 -12.48
N SER A 89 -5.70 -5.58 -13.63
CA SER A 89 -4.32 -6.08 -13.82
C SER A 89 -3.28 -4.98 -13.64
N ILE A 90 -3.49 -3.78 -14.20
CA ILE A 90 -2.57 -2.64 -14.03
C ILE A 90 -2.45 -2.27 -12.54
N LYS A 91 -3.58 -2.17 -11.82
CA LYS A 91 -3.59 -1.81 -10.40
C LYS A 91 -2.83 -2.82 -9.54
N ILE A 92 -2.98 -4.11 -9.83
CA ILE A 92 -2.26 -5.18 -9.13
C ILE A 92 -0.76 -5.10 -9.39
N ILE A 93 -0.35 -5.01 -10.66
CA ILE A 93 1.07 -4.93 -11.04
C ILE A 93 1.72 -3.69 -10.42
N CYS A 94 1.14 -2.51 -10.62
CA CYS A 94 1.66 -1.27 -10.06
C CYS A 94 1.68 -1.28 -8.52
N GLY A 95 0.65 -1.85 -7.88
CA GLY A 95 0.59 -2.01 -6.42
C GLY A 95 1.74 -2.88 -5.89
N SER A 96 1.96 -4.04 -6.50
CA SER A 96 3.08 -4.93 -6.14
C SER A 96 4.43 -4.25 -6.33
N PHE A 97 4.63 -3.53 -7.44
CA PHE A 97 5.85 -2.76 -7.67
C PHE A 97 6.04 -1.65 -6.63
N ALA A 98 4.98 -0.94 -6.24
CA ALA A 98 5.07 0.10 -5.23
C ALA A 98 5.53 -0.46 -3.87
N ILE A 99 5.02 -1.64 -3.48
CA ILE A 99 5.43 -2.33 -2.25
C ILE A 99 6.92 -2.68 -2.31
N VAL A 100 7.34 -3.35 -3.39
CA VAL A 100 8.74 -3.76 -3.57
C VAL A 100 9.69 -2.57 -3.50
N VAL A 101 9.34 -1.47 -4.17
CA VAL A 101 10.15 -0.24 -4.16
C VAL A 101 10.18 0.39 -2.76
N SER A 102 9.04 0.44 -2.06
CA SER A 102 8.95 0.95 -0.69
C SER A 102 9.87 0.18 0.27
N ASP A 103 9.82 -1.15 0.22
CA ASP A 103 10.63 -2.01 1.08
C ASP A 103 12.11 -1.94 0.76
N THR A 104 12.46 -1.85 -0.53
CA THR A 104 13.84 -1.65 -0.98
C THR A 104 14.42 -0.36 -0.38
N VAL A 105 13.63 0.72 -0.32
CA VAL A 105 14.03 1.98 0.34
C VAL A 105 14.24 1.81 1.85
N LEU A 106 13.36 1.06 2.53
CA LEU A 106 13.48 0.77 3.96
C LEU A 106 14.72 -0.09 4.27
N LEU A 107 14.99 -1.10 3.44
CA LEU A 107 16.18 -1.94 3.51
C LEU A 107 17.45 -1.12 3.30
N TYR A 108 17.46 -0.26 2.28
CA TYR A 108 18.59 0.63 2.02
C TYR A 108 18.86 1.58 3.19
N ARG A 109 17.80 2.16 3.78
CA ARG A 109 17.92 3.04 4.95
C ARG A 109 18.46 2.29 6.16
N SER A 110 17.99 1.06 6.38
CA SER A 110 18.47 0.19 7.45
C SER A 110 19.93 -0.19 7.24
N TYR A 111 20.33 -0.50 6.00
CA TYR A 111 21.71 -0.81 5.64
C TYR A 111 22.68 0.32 5.99
N ILE A 112 22.34 1.57 5.64
CA ILE A 112 23.16 2.74 5.99
C ILE A 112 23.27 2.91 7.51
N PHE A 113 22.16 2.76 8.24
CA PHE A 113 22.12 3.04 9.68
C PHE A 113 22.93 2.03 10.49
N TYR A 114 22.90 0.75 10.12
CA TYR A 114 23.58 -0.32 10.87
C TYR A 114 25.02 -0.59 10.42
N ASN A 115 25.59 0.27 9.57
CA ASN A 115 26.98 0.21 9.12
C ASN A 115 27.39 -1.23 8.69
N SER A 116 26.56 -1.85 7.85
CA SER A 116 26.81 -3.18 7.28
C SER A 116 26.82 -4.37 8.24
N ARG A 117 26.31 -4.24 9.48
CA ARG A 117 26.09 -5.41 10.36
C ARG A 117 24.95 -6.29 9.83
N LEU A 118 25.28 -7.24 8.96
CA LEU A 118 24.33 -8.10 8.22
C LEU A 118 23.30 -8.81 9.11
N ARG A 119 23.64 -9.14 10.37
CA ARG A 119 22.71 -9.82 11.29
C ARG A 119 21.42 -9.03 11.56
N VAL A 120 21.49 -7.70 11.61
CA VAL A 120 20.29 -6.86 11.85
C VAL A 120 19.47 -6.68 10.56
N ILE A 121 20.14 -6.72 9.41
CA ILE A 121 19.54 -6.53 8.08
C ILE A 121 18.85 -7.81 7.60
N ALA A 122 19.29 -8.97 8.08
CA ALA A 122 18.71 -10.27 7.73
C ALA A 122 17.20 -10.34 8.00
N LEU A 123 16.72 -9.67 9.06
CA LEU A 123 15.30 -9.70 9.41
C LEU A 123 14.40 -8.99 8.39
N PRO A 124 14.55 -7.69 8.10
CA PRO A 124 13.73 -7.04 7.08
C PRO A 124 13.94 -7.65 5.69
N LEU A 125 15.11 -8.25 5.42
CA LEU A 125 15.36 -8.96 4.17
C LEU A 125 14.57 -10.26 4.09
N LEU A 126 14.48 -11.03 5.17
CA LEU A 126 13.63 -12.23 5.22
C LEU A 126 12.15 -11.89 5.04
N VAL A 127 11.68 -10.82 5.68
CA VAL A 127 10.31 -10.34 5.50
C VAL A 127 10.06 -9.98 4.03
N PHE A 128 10.96 -9.19 3.44
CA PHE A 128 10.87 -8.82 2.03
C PHE A 128 10.81 -10.04 1.10
N MET A 129 11.61 -11.07 1.38
CA MET A 129 11.58 -12.32 0.60
C MET A 129 10.25 -13.05 0.75
N VAL A 130 9.67 -13.11 1.95
CA VAL A 130 8.34 -13.69 2.19
C VAL A 130 7.28 -12.90 1.42
N GLU A 131 7.34 -11.57 1.43
CA GLU A 131 6.39 -10.73 0.69
C GLU A 131 6.52 -10.91 -0.83
N CYS A 132 7.74 -10.99 -1.37
CA CYS A 132 7.97 -11.28 -2.79
C CYS A 132 7.42 -12.65 -3.19
N VAL A 133 7.67 -13.69 -2.37
CA VAL A 133 7.14 -15.03 -2.62
C VAL A 133 5.62 -14.99 -2.63
N MET A 134 5.00 -14.39 -1.60
CA MET A 134 3.55 -14.27 -1.53
C MET A 134 2.98 -13.48 -2.71
N ALA A 135 3.61 -12.36 -3.10
CA ALA A 135 3.20 -11.56 -4.26
C ALA A 135 3.24 -12.39 -5.55
N SER A 136 4.30 -13.18 -5.76
CA SER A 136 4.41 -14.08 -6.92
C SER A 136 3.36 -15.20 -6.89
N SER A 137 3.08 -15.77 -5.72
CA SER A 137 2.02 -16.76 -5.54
C SER A 137 0.64 -16.17 -5.85
N TYR A 138 0.35 -14.93 -5.43
CA TYR A 138 -0.91 -14.26 -5.78
C TYR A 138 -1.03 -14.02 -7.29
N SER A 139 0.04 -13.61 -7.98
CA SER A 139 0.00 -13.44 -9.44
C SER A 139 -0.23 -14.77 -10.16
N PHE A 140 0.28 -15.87 -9.61
CA PHE A 140 0.03 -17.21 -10.15
C PHE A 140 -1.40 -17.69 -9.85
N GLU A 141 -1.89 -17.42 -8.64
CA GLU A 141 -3.18 -17.88 -8.14
C GLU A 141 -4.35 -16.97 -8.52
N GLU A 142 -4.11 -15.80 -9.10
CA GLU A 142 -5.17 -15.05 -9.80
C GLU A 142 -5.71 -15.84 -11.03
N HIS A 143 -5.00 -16.87 -11.48
CA HIS A 143 -5.56 -17.90 -12.38
C HIS A 143 -6.45 -18.95 -11.67
N HIS A 144 -6.41 -19.05 -10.33
CA HIS A 144 -7.11 -20.04 -9.51
C HIS A 144 -7.69 -19.39 -8.23
N GLY A 145 -8.80 -18.66 -8.35
CA GLY A 145 -9.28 -17.70 -7.33
C GLY A 145 -9.68 -18.24 -5.95
N LEU A 146 -8.74 -18.47 -5.03
CA LEU A 146 -9.08 -18.96 -3.68
C LEU A 146 -8.06 -18.63 -2.57
N LEU A 147 -7.64 -17.37 -2.33
CA LEU A 147 -6.79 -17.09 -1.14
C LEU A 147 -6.81 -15.64 -0.60
N GLU A 148 -7.96 -15.16 -0.10
CA GLU A 148 -8.04 -13.84 0.56
C GLU A 148 -7.74 -13.82 2.08
N ARG A 149 -7.56 -14.98 2.73
CA ARG A 149 -7.45 -15.08 4.20
C ARG A 149 -6.04 -14.90 4.80
N SER A 150 -4.98 -14.95 4.00
CA SER A 150 -3.59 -15.03 4.49
C SER A 150 -2.96 -13.68 4.88
N LYS A 151 -3.52 -12.55 4.43
CA LYS A 151 -2.93 -11.21 4.62
C LYS A 151 -2.87 -10.76 6.09
N GLY A 152 -3.85 -11.13 6.91
CA GLY A 152 -3.91 -10.74 8.33
C GLY A 152 -2.93 -11.52 9.23
N LEU A 153 -2.63 -12.78 8.88
CA LEU A 153 -1.79 -13.66 9.70
C LEU A 153 -0.30 -13.31 9.59
N ILE A 154 0.15 -12.92 8.41
CA ILE A 154 1.57 -12.63 8.15
C ILE A 154 2.01 -11.39 8.91
N VAL A 155 1.17 -10.35 8.94
CA VAL A 155 1.53 -9.11 9.64
C VAL A 155 1.39 -9.23 11.16
N ALA A 156 0.44 -10.04 11.64
CA ALA A 156 0.38 -10.41 13.05
C ALA A 156 1.64 -11.17 13.50
N CYS A 157 2.17 -12.06 12.64
CA CYS A 157 3.44 -12.75 12.88
C CYS A 157 4.65 -11.80 12.84
N MET A 158 4.67 -10.84 11.91
CA MET A 158 5.75 -9.85 11.80
C MET A 158 5.80 -8.91 13.02
N TRP A 159 4.64 -8.48 13.53
CA TRP A 159 4.53 -7.72 14.78
C TRP A 159 5.03 -8.51 16.00
N ARG A 160 4.73 -9.81 16.05
CA ARG A 160 5.16 -10.70 17.14
C ARG A 160 6.67 -10.94 17.13
N SER A 161 7.24 -11.11 15.94
CA SER A 161 8.70 -11.29 15.74
C SER A 161 9.48 -10.04 16.13
N HIS A 162 8.99 -8.85 15.76
CA HIS A 162 9.60 -7.57 16.15
C HIS A 162 9.60 -7.35 17.67
N ARG A 163 8.56 -7.81 18.41
CA ARG A 163 8.57 -7.77 19.88
C ARG A 163 9.57 -8.74 20.50
N GLN A 164 9.76 -9.92 19.92
CA GLN A 164 10.68 -10.91 20.48
C GLN A 164 12.15 -10.50 20.33
N LEU A 165 12.50 -9.77 19.27
CA LEU A 165 13.85 -9.25 19.06
C LEU A 165 14.23 -8.10 19.99
N LEU A 166 13.24 -7.38 20.52
CA LEU A 166 13.45 -6.38 21.57
C LEU A 166 13.77 -7.02 22.93
N ALA A 167 13.35 -8.26 23.15
CA ALA A 167 13.64 -9.00 24.38
C ALA A 167 15.05 -9.60 24.41
N THR A 168 15.66 -9.84 23.23
CA THR A 168 17.02 -10.38 23.12
C THR A 168 18.02 -9.24 22.89
N GLY A 169 18.52 -8.67 23.98
CA GLY A 169 19.28 -7.42 24.03
C GLY A 169 20.42 -7.24 23.01
N VAL A 170 20.52 -6.02 22.47
CA VAL A 170 21.65 -5.55 21.64
C VAL A 170 22.82 -5.16 22.55
N PRO A 171 24.04 -5.67 22.32
CA PRO A 171 25.18 -5.43 23.19
C PRO A 171 25.72 -3.98 23.15
N ASN A 172 25.85 -3.47 24.38
CA ASN A 172 26.56 -2.33 24.96
C ASN A 172 26.69 -1.01 24.16
N LEU A 173 25.70 -0.13 24.34
CA LEU A 173 25.79 1.30 24.11
C LEU A 173 26.22 1.98 25.43
N GLN A 174 27.50 2.28 25.64
CA GLN A 174 27.93 2.97 26.87
C GLN A 174 27.52 4.46 26.95
N SER A 175 26.86 5.02 25.94
CA SER A 175 26.33 6.39 25.99
C SER A 175 24.82 6.37 26.24
N PRO A 176 24.32 6.92 27.36
CA PRO A 176 22.88 6.99 27.64
C PRO A 176 22.08 7.76 26.57
N SER A 177 22.75 8.65 25.81
CA SER A 177 22.14 9.41 24.72
C SER A 177 21.81 8.57 23.47
N ALA A 178 22.53 7.45 23.28
CA ALA A 178 22.37 6.62 22.08
C ALA A 178 21.11 5.73 22.17
N TYR A 179 20.74 5.29 23.39
CA TYR A 179 19.47 4.58 23.63
C TYR A 179 18.26 5.48 23.37
N ALA A 180 18.29 6.73 23.83
CA ALA A 180 17.21 7.68 23.60
C ALA A 180 17.01 7.97 22.10
N ARG A 181 18.09 8.11 21.34
CA ARG A 181 18.02 8.29 19.88
C ARG A 181 17.50 7.06 19.13
N ALA A 182 17.96 5.87 19.49
CA ALA A 182 17.48 4.63 18.89
C ALA A 182 15.98 4.41 19.20
N GLY A 183 15.57 4.65 20.46
CA GLY A 183 14.18 4.59 20.88
C GLY A 183 13.29 5.59 20.14
N ALA A 184 13.73 6.83 19.96
CA ALA A 184 12.96 7.84 19.22
C ALA A 184 12.79 7.50 17.73
N ILE A 185 13.80 6.89 17.09
CA ILE A 185 13.71 6.43 15.69
C ILE A 185 12.74 5.25 15.58
N LEU A 186 12.79 4.31 16.54
CA LEU A 186 11.88 3.16 16.62
C LEU A 186 10.44 3.60 16.84
N ILE A 187 10.18 4.51 17.78
CA ILE A 187 8.83 5.04 18.06
C ILE A 187 8.27 5.74 16.83
N ASN A 188 9.07 6.56 16.13
CA ASN A 188 8.63 7.20 14.89
C ASN A 188 8.34 6.18 13.79
N SER A 189 9.18 5.14 13.64
CA SER A 189 8.94 4.09 12.65
C SER A 189 7.68 3.27 12.97
N ALA A 190 7.47 2.96 14.25
CA ALA A 190 6.27 2.27 14.73
C ALA A 190 5.01 3.11 14.53
N ALA A 191 5.06 4.42 14.82
CA ALA A 191 3.94 5.33 14.61
C ALA A 191 3.56 5.43 13.13
N ILE A 192 4.55 5.54 12.24
CA ILE A 192 4.30 5.56 10.78
C ILE A 192 3.67 4.25 10.32
N ASN A 193 4.15 3.11 10.82
CA ASN A 193 3.59 1.81 10.48
C ASN A 193 2.16 1.62 11.02
N ILE A 194 1.87 2.11 12.23
CA ILE A 194 0.52 2.11 12.82
C ILE A 194 -0.44 2.98 12.00
N VAL A 195 -0.01 4.17 11.58
CA VAL A 195 -0.83 5.06 10.73
C VAL A 195 -1.10 4.41 9.38
N TRP A 196 -0.10 3.76 8.79
CA TRP A 196 -0.28 3.00 7.56
C TRP A 196 -1.27 1.85 7.75
N TRP A 197 -1.12 1.09 8.84
CA TRP A 197 -2.04 0.02 9.24
C TRP A 197 -3.49 0.51 9.40
N LEU A 198 -3.68 1.62 10.11
CA LEU A 198 -4.98 2.26 10.26
C LEU A 198 -5.56 2.65 8.91
N SER A 199 -4.74 3.19 8.00
CA SER A 199 -5.18 3.59 6.66
C SER A 199 -5.62 2.39 5.82
N VAL A 200 -4.84 1.30 5.84
CA VAL A 200 -5.19 0.04 5.16
C VAL A 200 -6.43 -0.61 5.77
N PHE A 201 -6.53 -0.61 7.10
CA PHE A 201 -7.67 -1.16 7.83
C PHE A 201 -8.96 -0.38 7.56
N VAL A 202 -8.89 0.95 7.57
CA VAL A 202 -10.02 1.82 7.22
C VAL A 202 -10.44 1.58 5.77
N SER A 203 -9.48 1.49 4.84
CA SER A 203 -9.77 1.17 3.43
C SER A 203 -10.44 -0.19 3.27
N TRP A 204 -10.03 -1.19 4.06
CA TRP A 204 -10.63 -2.51 4.08
C TRP A 204 -12.05 -2.50 4.66
N ILE A 205 -12.29 -1.80 5.79
CA ILE A 205 -13.64 -1.65 6.36
C ILE A 205 -14.56 -0.98 5.35
N ILE A 206 -14.12 0.12 4.72
CA ILE A 206 -14.92 0.83 3.73
C ILE A 206 -15.26 -0.11 2.58
N SER A 207 -14.30 -0.86 2.05
CA SER A 207 -14.53 -1.84 0.98
C SER A 207 -15.53 -2.94 1.39
N SER A 208 -15.39 -3.49 2.60
CA SER A 208 -16.26 -4.56 3.10
C SER A 208 -17.69 -4.08 3.36
N VAL A 209 -17.85 -2.91 3.99
CA VAL A 209 -19.16 -2.31 4.25
C VAL A 209 -19.84 -1.95 2.94
N VAL A 210 -19.12 -1.33 2.00
CA VAL A 210 -19.65 -1.04 0.66
C VAL A 210 -20.07 -2.33 -0.05
N TYR A 211 -19.26 -3.39 0.04
CA TYR A 211 -19.61 -4.69 -0.55
C TYR A 211 -20.88 -5.28 0.05
N GLN A 212 -21.04 -5.28 1.38
CA GLN A 212 -22.26 -5.80 2.02
C GLN A 212 -23.50 -4.98 1.69
N VAL A 213 -23.38 -3.64 1.68
CA VAL A 213 -24.50 -2.76 1.28
C VAL A 213 -24.91 -3.02 -0.16
N VAL A 214 -23.93 -3.20 -1.06
CA VAL A 214 -24.18 -3.51 -2.47
C VAL A 214 -24.82 -4.90 -2.62
N VAL A 215 -24.29 -5.94 -1.99
CA VAL A 215 -24.85 -7.30 -2.10
C VAL A 215 -26.27 -7.38 -1.51
N ALA A 216 -26.51 -6.75 -0.36
CA ALA A 216 -27.85 -6.72 0.25
C ALA A 216 -28.88 -6.03 -0.64
N SER A 217 -28.48 -4.94 -1.31
CA SER A 217 -29.37 -4.25 -2.26
C SER A 217 -29.62 -5.06 -3.54
N TYR A 218 -28.66 -5.87 -4.00
CA TYR A 218 -28.89 -6.80 -5.12
C TYR A 218 -29.91 -7.89 -4.80
N VAL A 219 -29.86 -8.50 -3.61
CA VAL A 219 -30.80 -9.56 -3.19
C VAL A 219 -32.24 -9.05 -3.12
N CYS A 220 -32.44 -7.83 -2.62
CA CYS A 220 -33.78 -7.22 -2.58
C CYS A 220 -34.33 -6.95 -3.98
N VAL A 221 -33.48 -6.47 -4.90
CA VAL A 221 -33.90 -6.15 -6.28
C VAL A 221 -34.22 -7.42 -7.08
N THR A 222 -33.40 -8.46 -6.98
CA THR A 222 -33.70 -9.74 -7.65
C THR A 222 -34.94 -10.42 -7.07
N GLY A 223 -35.16 -10.35 -5.76
CA GLY A 223 -36.39 -10.83 -5.13
C GLY A 223 -37.65 -10.10 -5.63
N LEU A 224 -37.55 -8.79 -5.85
CA LEU A 224 -38.67 -7.98 -6.38
C LEU A 224 -38.99 -8.32 -7.85
N ILE A 225 -37.96 -8.49 -8.68
CA ILE A 225 -38.12 -8.85 -10.10
C ILE A 225 -38.74 -10.25 -10.24
N VAL A 226 -38.27 -11.23 -9.47
CA VAL A 226 -38.82 -12.60 -9.49
C VAL A 226 -40.29 -12.60 -9.04
N ARG A 227 -40.65 -11.80 -8.03
CA ARG A 227 -42.04 -11.70 -7.56
C ARG A 227 -42.98 -11.07 -8.60
N ILE A 228 -42.50 -10.09 -9.37
CA ILE A 228 -43.28 -9.46 -10.45
C ILE A 228 -43.42 -10.40 -11.66
N SER A 229 -42.43 -11.25 -11.93
CA SER A 229 -42.48 -12.19 -13.07
C SER A 229 -43.37 -13.42 -12.83
N LEU A 230 -43.76 -13.68 -11.59
CA LEU A 230 -44.53 -14.88 -11.18
C LEU A 230 -46.00 -14.58 -10.84
N GLY A 231 -46.44 -13.33 -10.88
CA GLY A 231 -47.82 -12.91 -10.64
C GLY A 231 -48.44 -12.27 -11.87
#